data_AF-A0A1Q4D903-F1
#
_entry.id   AF-A0A1Q4D903-F1
#
_cell.length_a   1.000
_cell.length_b   1.000
_cell.length_c   1.000
_cell.angle_alpha   90.00
_cell.angle_beta   90.00
_cell.angle_gamma   90.00
#
_symmetry.space_group_name_H-M   'P 1'
#
loop_
_entity.id
_entity.type
_entity.pdbx_description
1 polymer ?
#
loop_
_entity_poly.entity_id
_entity_poly.type
_entity_poly.pdbx_seq_one_letter_code
_entity_poly.pdbx_strand_id
1 'polypeptide(L)'
;MTIRSLMMADHGTVEYATATGNDMPAHEASYEGFIRFATVGTIHTICIVLGLAVGGVMGHWFLALVTFLIAIIGMIPALATTSKTPSIVSFVLCFLIFVFASTMAAPH
;
A
#
# COMPACT_ATOMS: atom_id res chain seq x y z
N MET A 1 40.84 -4.80 0.03
CA MET A 1 39.68 -4.04 0.57
C MET A 1 38.49 -4.99 0.54
N THR A 2 38.24 -5.65 1.66
CA THR A 2 37.28 -6.76 1.77
C THR A 2 35.90 -6.20 2.08
N ILE A 3 34.97 -6.28 1.13
CA ILE A 3 33.55 -5.99 1.40
C ILE A 3 33.03 -7.15 2.25
N ARG A 4 32.97 -6.88 3.54
CA ARG A 4 32.37 -7.71 4.58
C ARG A 4 30.90 -7.89 4.24
N SER A 5 30.49 -9.15 4.03
CA SER A 5 29.11 -9.59 3.86
C SER A 5 28.19 -8.84 4.83
N LEU A 6 27.29 -8.03 4.27
CA LEU A 6 26.22 -7.40 5.03
C LEU A 6 25.11 -8.43 5.22
N MET A 7 25.13 -9.06 6.40
CA MET A 7 24.00 -9.61 7.16
C MET A 7 22.71 -9.94 6.36
N MET A 8 22.54 -11.21 6.05
CA MET A 8 21.37 -11.97 6.50
C MET A 8 21.98 -12.97 7.48
N ALA A 9 21.48 -13.08 8.72
CA ALA A 9 22.12 -13.82 9.82
C ALA A 9 22.85 -15.09 9.35
N ASP A 10 24.09 -15.31 9.83
CA ASP A 10 24.84 -16.56 9.59
C ASP A 10 24.07 -17.72 10.24
N HIS A 11 23.08 -18.21 9.50
CA HIS A 11 22.34 -19.40 9.77
C HIS A 11 23.12 -20.49 9.06
N GLY A 12 23.59 -21.48 9.84
CA GLY A 12 24.33 -22.61 9.30
C GLY A 12 23.63 -23.23 8.09
N THR A 13 24.41 -23.93 7.25
CA THR A 13 23.99 -24.55 5.98
C THR A 13 22.49 -24.76 5.89
N VAL A 14 21.85 -23.99 5.01
CA VAL A 14 20.40 -24.06 4.77
C VAL A 14 20.08 -25.45 4.25
N GLU A 15 19.83 -26.38 5.16
CA GLU A 15 19.16 -27.63 4.84
C GLU A 15 17.74 -27.20 4.52
N TYR A 16 17.47 -26.99 3.22
CA TYR A 16 16.11 -26.98 2.71
C TYR A 16 15.56 -28.34 3.05
N ALA A 17 15.00 -28.47 4.24
CA ALA A 17 14.25 -29.64 4.62
C ALA A 17 13.12 -29.72 3.60
N THR A 18 13.26 -30.60 2.63
CA THR A 18 12.13 -31.31 2.03
C THR A 18 11.52 -32.16 3.15
N ALA A 19 11.05 -31.51 4.22
CA ALA A 19 10.24 -32.13 5.24
C ALA A 19 9.03 -32.68 4.51
N THR A 20 8.82 -33.98 4.63
CA THR A 20 7.69 -34.68 4.01
C THR A 20 6.39 -33.99 4.43
N GLY A 21 5.80 -33.19 3.53
CA GLY A 21 4.60 -32.37 3.80
C GLY A 21 4.71 -30.87 3.50
N ASN A 22 5.86 -30.34 3.09
CA ASN A 22 5.97 -28.93 2.65
C ASN A 22 5.43 -28.74 1.21
N ASP A 23 4.25 -28.14 1.07
CA ASP A 23 3.68 -27.72 -0.22
C ASP A 23 4.25 -26.35 -0.62
N MET A 24 5.36 -26.38 -1.35
CA MET A 24 6.04 -25.17 -1.83
C MET A 24 5.12 -24.29 -2.71
N PRO A 25 4.36 -24.84 -3.69
CA PRO A 25 3.36 -24.06 -4.43
C PRO A 25 2.36 -23.30 -3.54
N ALA A 26 1.83 -23.92 -2.49
CA ALA A 26 0.88 -23.26 -1.59
C ALA A 26 1.54 -22.13 -0.77
N HIS A 27 2.81 -22.30 -0.41
CA HIS A 27 3.59 -21.30 0.31
C HIS A 27 3.85 -20.06 -0.56
N GLU A 28 4.25 -20.26 -1.81
CA GLU A 28 4.48 -19.18 -2.77
C GLU A 28 3.19 -18.39 -3.07
N ALA A 29 2.07 -19.08 -3.26
CA ALA A 29 0.77 -18.45 -3.50
C ALA A 29 0.32 -17.58 -2.31
N SER A 30 0.55 -18.05 -1.07
CA SER A 30 0.25 -17.29 0.13
C SER A 30 1.14 -16.07 0.27
N TYR A 31 2.44 -16.18 -0.06
CA TYR A 31 3.37 -15.06 -0.05
C TYR A 31 2.97 -13.98 -1.07
N GLU A 32 2.61 -14.36 -2.29
CA GLU A 32 2.12 -13.41 -3.29
C GLU A 32 0.85 -12.68 -2.80
N GLY A 33 -0.08 -13.42 -2.20
CA GLY A 33 -1.29 -12.86 -1.59
C GLY A 33 -0.98 -11.86 -0.47
N PHE A 34 -0.05 -12.20 0.43
CA PHE A 34 0.39 -11.31 1.51
C PHE A 34 1.01 -10.02 0.98
N ILE A 35 1.94 -10.11 0.02
CA ILE A 35 2.60 -8.94 -0.57
C ILE A 35 1.56 -8.05 -1.28
N ARG A 36 0.60 -8.63 -1.99
CA ARG A 36 -0.51 -7.88 -2.62
C ARG A 36 -1.34 -7.15 -1.56
N PHE A 37 -1.79 -7.87 -0.53
CA PHE A 37 -2.59 -7.30 0.55
C PHE A 37 -1.86 -6.16 1.26
N ALA A 38 -0.59 -6.36 1.63
CA ALA A 38 0.23 -5.35 2.29
C ALA A 38 0.43 -4.11 1.39
N THR A 39 0.65 -4.31 0.09
CA THR A 39 0.81 -3.20 -0.88
C THR A 39 -0.48 -2.38 -1.00
N VAL A 40 -1.60 -3.05 -1.27
CA VAL A 40 -2.92 -2.39 -1.44
C VAL A 40 -3.37 -1.73 -0.14
N GLY A 41 -3.20 -2.41 0.99
CA GLY A 41 -3.52 -1.89 2.31
C GLY A 41 -2.72 -0.63 2.65
N THR A 42 -1.41 -0.65 2.40
CA THR A 42 -0.55 0.53 2.62
C THR A 42 -0.99 1.72 1.78
N ILE A 43 -1.26 1.50 0.48
CA ILE A 43 -1.76 2.56 -0.40
C ILE A 43 -3.10 3.11 0.10
N HIS A 44 -4.00 2.24 0.53
CA HIS A 44 -5.30 2.65 1.06
C HIS A 44 -5.14 3.50 2.32
N THR A 45 -4.27 3.09 3.26
CA THR A 45 -3.97 3.88 4.47
C THR A 45 -3.46 5.28 4.11
N ILE A 46 -2.57 5.40 3.12
CA ILE A 46 -2.09 6.70 2.64
C ILE A 46 -3.24 7.56 2.11
N CYS A 47 -4.15 7.01 1.30
CA CYS A 47 -5.32 7.72 0.80
C CYS A 47 -6.24 8.22 1.94
N ILE A 48 -6.43 7.42 2.99
CA ILE A 48 -7.21 7.83 4.17
C ILE A 48 -6.53 8.99 4.89
N VAL A 49 -5.21 8.92 5.10
CA VAL A 49 -4.46 10.01 5.75
C VAL A 49 -4.53 11.29 4.93
N LEU A 50 -4.46 11.21 3.60
CA LEU A 50 -4.66 12.37 2.71
C LEU A 50 -6.07 12.95 2.86
N GLY A 51 -7.12 12.11 2.88
CA GLY A 51 -8.49 12.57 3.10
C GLY A 51 -8.68 13.26 4.45
N LEU A 52 -8.07 12.72 5.51
CA LEU A 52 -8.07 13.36 6.84
C LEU A 52 -7.28 14.67 6.86
N ALA A 53 -6.17 14.78 6.14
CA ALA A 53 -5.47 16.06 6.00
C ALA A 53 -6.34 17.10 5.27
N VAL A 54 -7.04 16.70 4.20
CA VAL A 54 -7.96 17.57 3.46
C VAL A 54 -9.13 18.05 4.33
N GLY A 55 -9.76 17.16 5.10
CA GLY A 55 -10.90 17.52 5.94
C GLY A 55 -10.50 18.18 7.26
N GLY A 56 -9.63 17.51 8.02
CA GLY A 56 -9.30 17.89 9.39
C GLY A 56 -8.25 18.99 9.52
N VAL A 57 -7.31 19.12 8.57
CA VAL A 57 -6.28 20.18 8.61
C VAL A 57 -6.68 21.36 7.72
N MET A 58 -7.14 21.10 6.49
CA MET A 58 -7.49 22.16 5.53
C MET A 58 -8.97 22.61 5.60
N GLY A 59 -9.82 21.92 6.38
CA GLY A 59 -11.23 22.28 6.55
C GLY A 59 -12.16 21.90 5.39
N HIS A 60 -11.64 21.22 4.35
CA HIS A 60 -12.39 20.90 3.14
C HIS A 60 -13.09 19.52 3.24
N TRP A 61 -14.03 19.37 4.17
CA TRP A 61 -14.72 18.10 4.44
C TRP A 61 -15.43 17.48 3.23
N PHE A 62 -15.95 18.31 2.31
CA PHE A 62 -16.58 17.80 1.09
C PHE A 62 -15.56 17.11 0.17
N LEU A 63 -14.36 17.68 0.00
CA LEU A 63 -13.28 17.05 -0.77
C LEU A 63 -12.70 15.82 -0.06
N ALA A 64 -12.68 15.83 1.28
CA ALA A 64 -12.31 14.65 2.06
C ALA A 64 -13.24 13.47 1.80
N LEU A 65 -14.56 13.71 1.74
CA LEU A 65 -15.54 12.67 1.40
C LEU A 65 -15.27 12.06 0.02
N VAL A 66 -15.02 12.90 -0.99
CA VAL A 66 -14.66 12.43 -2.35
C VAL A 66 -13.39 11.58 -2.32
N THR A 67 -12.39 12.00 -1.55
CA THR A 67 -11.13 11.27 -1.38
C THR A 67 -11.36 9.87 -0.77
N PHE A 68 -12.21 9.75 0.24
CA PHE A 68 -12.56 8.45 0.84
C PHE A 68 -13.30 7.54 -0.14
N LEU A 69 -14.22 8.07 -0.93
CA LEU A 69 -14.93 7.30 -1.95
C LEU A 69 -13.95 6.75 -3.00
N ILE A 70 -13.03 7.59 -3.49
CA ILE A 70 -11.99 7.17 -4.45
C ILE A 70 -11.08 6.10 -3.84
N ALA A 71 -10.71 6.24 -2.57
CA ALA A 71 -9.89 5.27 -1.86
C ALA A 71 -10.56 3.89 -1.76
N ILE A 72 -11.87 3.85 -1.48
CA ILE A 72 -12.66 2.61 -1.42
C ILE A 72 -12.81 2.00 -2.82
N ILE A 73 -13.18 2.81 -3.82
CA ILE A 73 -13.37 2.36 -5.21
C ILE A 73 -12.09 1.80 -5.80
N GLY A 74 -10.91 2.33 -5.44
CA GLY A 74 -9.62 1.78 -5.88
C GLY A 74 -9.18 0.53 -5.15
N MET A 75 -9.56 0.37 -3.88
CA MET A 75 -9.17 -0.76 -3.05
C MET A 75 -9.91 -2.05 -3.46
N ILE A 76 -11.23 -1.99 -3.65
CA ILE A 76 -12.06 -3.16 -3.95
C ILE A 76 -11.54 -3.95 -5.17
N PRO A 77 -11.37 -3.33 -6.36
CA PRO A 77 -10.85 -4.05 -7.52
C PRO A 77 -9.38 -4.45 -7.37
N ALA A 78 -8.58 -3.73 -6.59
CA ALA A 78 -7.18 -4.09 -6.35
C ALA A 78 -7.03 -5.36 -5.48
N LEU A 79 -8.00 -5.64 -4.63
CA LEU A 79 -8.04 -6.89 -3.85
C LEU A 79 -8.65 -8.04 -4.66
N ALA A 80 -9.67 -7.74 -5.47
CA ALA A 80 -10.40 -8.72 -6.29
C ALA A 80 -9.64 -9.16 -7.55
N THR A 81 -8.71 -8.33 -8.03
CA THR A 81 -7.89 -8.62 -9.21
C THR A 81 -6.42 -8.79 -8.81
N THR A 82 -5.61 -9.35 -9.70
CA THR A 82 -4.15 -9.42 -9.54
C THR A 82 -3.46 -8.08 -9.87
N SER A 83 -4.20 -7.06 -10.33
CA SER A 83 -3.63 -5.80 -10.77
C SER A 83 -3.56 -4.76 -9.64
N LYS A 84 -2.38 -4.15 -9.47
CA LYS A 84 -2.14 -3.03 -8.54
C LYS A 84 -2.57 -1.68 -9.11
N THR A 85 -2.82 -1.61 -10.42
CA THR A 85 -3.19 -0.38 -11.14
C THR A 85 -4.34 0.40 -10.48
N PRO A 86 -5.48 -0.20 -10.10
CA PRO A 86 -6.58 0.56 -9.49
C PRO A 86 -6.18 1.26 -8.19
N SER A 87 -5.35 0.65 -7.33
CA SER A 87 -4.85 1.33 -6.12
C SER A 87 -3.93 2.50 -6.45
N ILE A 88 -3.05 2.34 -7.45
CA ILE A 88 -2.15 3.41 -7.89
C ILE A 88 -2.95 4.59 -8.45
N VAL A 89 -3.96 4.32 -9.28
CA VAL A 89 -4.83 5.37 -9.84
C VAL A 89 -5.55 6.11 -8.72
N SER A 90 -6.14 5.40 -7.75
CA SER A 90 -6.79 6.06 -6.61
C SER A 90 -5.81 6.88 -5.78
N PHE A 91 -4.59 6.41 -5.55
CA PHE A 91 -3.56 7.20 -4.88
C PHE A 91 -3.26 8.50 -5.62
N VAL A 92 -3.03 8.43 -6.94
CA VAL A 92 -2.75 9.62 -7.76
C VAL A 92 -3.91 10.61 -7.67
N LEU A 93 -5.16 10.16 -7.78
CA LEU A 93 -6.33 11.03 -7.65
C LEU A 93 -6.44 11.66 -6.26
N CYS A 94 -6.28 10.88 -5.19
CA CYS A 94 -6.29 11.38 -3.81
C CYS A 94 -5.17 12.42 -3.59
N PHE A 95 -3.98 12.17 -4.14
CA PHE A 95 -2.85 13.07 -4.04
C PHE A 95 -3.09 14.38 -4.80
N LEU A 96 -3.67 14.31 -6.00
CA LEU A 96 -4.04 15.51 -6.76
C LEU A 96 -5.11 16.34 -6.05
N ILE A 97 -6.11 15.69 -5.43
CA ILE A 97 -7.12 16.38 -4.61
C ILE A 97 -6.46 17.06 -3.40
N PHE A 98 -5.51 16.37 -2.73
CA PHE A 98 -4.76 16.95 -1.63
C PHE A 98 -3.97 18.20 -2.06
N VAL A 99 -3.24 18.12 -3.18
CA VAL A 99 -2.49 19.27 -3.73
C VAL A 99 -3.44 20.41 -4.09
N PHE A 100 -4.55 20.13 -4.76
CA PHE A 100 -5.56 21.14 -5.09
C PHE A 100 -6.17 21.78 -3.85
N ALA A 101 -6.52 20.98 -2.84
CA ALA A 101 -7.03 21.48 -1.57
C ALA A 101 -6.01 22.42 -0.87
N SER A 102 -4.72 22.13 -1.00
CA SER A 102 -3.66 22.93 -0.39
C SER A 102 -3.49 24.32 -1.02
N THR A 103 -3.87 24.51 -2.29
CA THR A 103 -3.80 25.84 -2.94
C THR A 103 -4.97 26.75 -2.56
N MET A 104 -6.09 26.17 -2.12
CA MET A 104 -7.26 26.90 -1.64
C MET A 104 -7.18 27.20 -0.13
N ALA A 105 -6.35 26.46 0.60
CA ALA A 105 -6.11 26.73 2.00
C ALA A 105 -5.44 28.12 2.13
N ALA A 106 -6.08 29.04 2.85
CA ALA A 106 -5.53 30.38 3.07
C ALA A 106 -4.16 30.28 3.80
N PRO A 107 -3.18 31.14 3.45
CA PRO A 107 -1.99 31.28 4.27
C PRO A 107 -2.45 31.73 5.65
N HIS A 108 -2.16 30.90 6.65
CA HIS A 108 -2.35 31.22 8.06
C HIS A 108 -1.34 32.29 8.49
#